data_AF-A0A6N7FWM9-F1
#
_entry.id   AF-A0A6N7FWM9-F1
#
_cell.length_a   1.000
_cell.length_b   1.000
_cell.length_c   1.000
_cell.angle_alpha   90.00
_cell.angle_beta   90.00
_cell.angle_gamma   90.00
#
_symmetry.space_group_name_H-M   'P 1'
#
loop_
_entity.id
_entity.type
_entity.pdbx_description
1 polymer ?
#
loop_
_entity_poly.entity_id
_entity_poly.type
_entity_poly.pdbx_seq_one_letter_code
_entity_poly.pdbx_strand_id
1 'polypeptide(L)' 'MRLHLIHDDEGRILAAVDLSSGGEGQPTPHPAARDDQAGVELEVPEQYLDLGLAEICTRLRVDLERGELCMGEPPGAS' A
#
# COMPACT_ATOMS: atom_id res chain seq x y z
N MET A 1 2.59 -10.36 5.19
CA MET A 1 1.28 -9.73 4.96
C MET A 1 1.29 -9.20 3.54
N ARG A 2 0.30 -9.51 2.72
CA ARG A 2 0.21 -9.03 1.33
C ARG A 2 -0.95 -8.05 1.18
N LEU A 3 -0.66 -6.87 0.63
CA LEU A 3 -1.61 -5.78 0.47
C LEU A 3 -1.89 -5.53 -1.00
N HIS A 4 -3.15 -5.20 -1.32
CA HIS A 4 -3.49 -4.50 -2.55
C HIS A 4 -3.55 -3.00 -2.23
N LEU A 5 -2.81 -2.21 -2.99
CA LEU A 5 -2.60 -0.79 -2.76
C LEU A 5 -3.04 -0.01 -3.99
N ILE A 6 -3.68 1.14 -3.78
CA ILE A 6 -3.80 2.20 -4.78
C ILE A 6 -2.86 3.32 -4.40
N HIS A 7 -2.08 3.80 -5.37
CA HIS A 7 -1.18 4.93 -5.18
C HIS A 7 -1.31 5.96 -6.30
N ASP A 8 -0.83 7.18 -6.04
CA ASP A 8 -0.64 8.23 -7.05
C ASP A 8 0.71 8.06 -7.81
N ASP A 9 1.00 8.98 -8.73
CA ASP A 9 2.25 9.04 -9.50
C ASP A 9 3.48 9.40 -8.66
N GLU A 10 3.28 9.86 -7.42
CA GLU A 10 4.34 10.06 -6.44
C GLU A 10 4.51 8.84 -5.51
N GLY A 11 3.79 7.74 -5.76
CA GLY A 11 3.85 6.52 -4.95
C GLY A 11 3.22 6.65 -3.56
N ARG A 12 2.46 7.72 -3.26
CA ARG A 12 1.72 7.82 -2.00
C ARG A 12 0.52 6.87 -2.03
N ILE A 13 0.36 6.12 -0.94
CA ILE A 13 -0.75 5.18 -0.77
C ILE A 13 -2.03 5.97 -0.50
N LEU A 14 -3.04 5.78 -1.37
CA LEU A 14 -4.36 6.40 -1.29
C LEU A 14 -5.41 5.44 -0.71
N ALA A 15 -5.26 4.15 -0.99
CA ALA A 15 -6.09 3.10 -0.42
C ALA A 15 -5.28 1.81 -0.29
N ALA A 16 -5.60 0.99 0.70
CA ALA A 16 -4.99 -0.31 0.90
C ALA A 16 -6.01 -1.30 1.45
N VAL A 17 -5.88 -2.57 1.05
CA VAL A 17 -6.61 -3.67 1.67
C VAL A 17 -5.66 -4.83 1.92
N ASP A 18 -5.77 -5.43 3.09
CA ASP A 18 -5.05 -6.67 3.39
C ASP A 18 -5.71 -7.85 2.69
N LEU A 19 -4.96 -8.47 1.79
CA LEU A 19 -5.40 -9.66 1.08
C LEU A 19 -5.22 -10.92 1.92
N SER A 20 -4.42 -10.85 3.00
CA SER A 20 -4.15 -11.99 3.88
C SER A 20 -5.33 -12.30 4.82
N SER A 21 -6.16 -11.30 5.14
CA SER A 21 -7.39 -11.43 5.94
C SER A 21 -8.63 -11.82 5.12
N GLY A 22 -8.52 -11.99 3.80
CA GLY A 22 -9.63 -12.42 2.96
C GLY A 22 -9.98 -13.89 3.20
N GLY A 23 -11.00 -14.16 4.02
CA GLY A 23 -11.58 -15.49 4.13
C GLY A 23 -12.05 -16.01 2.78
N GLU A 24 -11.79 -17.29 2.49
CA GLU A 24 -12.21 -17.96 1.25
C GLU A 24 -13.69 -17.66 0.95
N GLY A 25 -13.96 -16.98 -0.18
CA GLY A 25 -15.31 -16.85 -0.72
C GLY A 25 -16.03 -15.51 -0.54
N GLN A 26 -15.44 -14.50 0.11
CA GLN A 26 -15.97 -13.13 0.07
C GLN A 26 -15.15 -12.26 -0.89
N PRO A 27 -15.77 -11.55 -1.85
CA PRO A 27 -15.06 -10.58 -2.65
C PRO A 27 -14.59 -9.47 -1.73
N THR A 28 -13.30 -9.46 -1.40
CA THR A 28 -12.66 -8.29 -0.81
C THR A 28 -12.89 -7.14 -1.78
N PRO A 29 -13.45 -6.00 -1.33
CA PRO A 29 -13.62 -4.85 -2.21
C PRO A 29 -12.22 -4.39 -2.61
N HIS A 30 -11.84 -4.71 -3.84
CA HIS A 30 -10.59 -4.24 -4.40
C HIS A 30 -10.77 -2.75 -4.70
N PRO A 31 -9.94 -1.87 -4.13
CA PRO A 31 -10.02 -0.46 -4.48
C PRO A 31 -9.76 -0.32 -5.98
N ALA A 32 -10.66 0.38 -6.68
CA ALA A 32 -10.51 0.64 -8.10
C ALA A 32 -9.68 1.91 -8.29
N ALA A 33 -8.58 1.81 -9.03
CA ALA A 33 -7.81 2.96 -9.44
C ALA A 33 -8.65 3.89 -10.35
N ARG A 34 -8.51 5.20 -10.14
CA ARG A 34 -8.98 6.23 -11.09
C ARG A 34 -7.92 6.49 -12.18
N ASP A 35 -8.24 7.31 -13.18
CA ASP A 35 -7.36 7.58 -14.34
C ASP A 35 -5.92 7.98 -13.99
N ASP A 36 -5.71 8.61 -12.84
CA ASP A 36 -4.39 9.10 -12.35
C ASP A 36 -3.83 8.25 -11.19
N GLN A 37 -4.33 7.04 -11.02
CA GLN A 37 -3.95 6.14 -9.93
C GLN A 37 -3.53 4.79 -10.51
N ALA A 38 -2.66 4.11 -9.78
CA ALA A 38 -2.26 2.75 -10.12
C ALA A 38 -2.51 1.80 -8.95
N GLY A 39 -2.98 0.60 -9.30
CA GLY A 39 -3.16 -0.51 -8.37
C GLY A 39 -1.97 -1.46 -8.42
N VAL A 40 -1.44 -1.83 -7.26
CA VAL A 40 -0.32 -2.76 -7.12
C VAL A 40 -0.54 -3.70 -5.94
N GLU A 41 -0.05 -4.93 -6.07
CA GLU A 41 -0.04 -5.88 -4.97
C GLU A 41 1.38 -6.06 -4.46
N LEU A 42 1.63 -5.69 -3.20
CA LEU A 42 2.96 -5.73 -2.60
C LEU A 42 2.93 -6.48 -1.27
N GLU A 43 4.04 -7.14 -0.96
CA GLU A 43 4.27 -7.66 0.39
C GLU A 43 4.82 -6.56 1.29
N VAL A 44 4.29 -6.52 2.51
CA VAL A 44 4.82 -5.67 3.57
C VAL A 44 6.14 -6.28 4.05
N PRO A 45 7.25 -5.52 4.01
CA PRO A 45 8.53 -5.99 4.52
C PRO A 45 8.42 -6.44 5.99
N GLU A 46 9.17 -7.48 6.36
CA GLU A 46 9.07 -8.12 7.68
C GLU A 46 9.22 -7.14 8.85
N GLN A 47 10.08 -6.14 8.69
CA GLN A 47 10.32 -5.08 9.66
C GLN A 47 9.10 -4.18 9.96
N TYR A 48 8.07 -4.20 9.12
CA TYR A 48 6.85 -3.42 9.26
C TYR A 48 5.60 -4.29 9.50
N LEU A 49 5.75 -5.62 9.62
CA LEU A 49 4.61 -6.53 9.85
C LEU A 49 3.93 -6.32 11.20
N ASP A 50 4.66 -5.76 12.18
CA ASP A 50 4.11 -5.40 13.49
C ASP A 50 3.22 -4.15 13.43
N LEU A 51 3.28 -3.38 12.33
CA LEU A 51 2.47 -2.19 12.13
C LEU A 51 1.06 -2.57 11.64
N GLY A 52 0.04 -1.87 12.15
CA GLY A 52 -1.32 -1.98 11.61
C GLY A 52 -1.44 -1.35 10.21
N LEU A 53 -2.44 -1.79 9.44
CA LEU A 53 -2.67 -1.31 8.06
C LEU A 53 -2.68 0.23 7.94
N ALA A 54 -3.35 0.92 8.86
CA ALA A 54 -3.42 2.39 8.86
C ALA A 54 -2.04 3.05 9.05
N GLU A 55 -1.21 2.48 9.92
CA GLU A 55 0.15 2.97 10.19
C GLU A 55 1.07 2.68 8.98
N ILE A 56 0.92 1.52 8.35
CA ILE A 56 1.62 1.17 7.09
C ILE A 56 1.28 2.18 6.00
N CYS A 57 0.00 2.48 5.80
CA CYS A 57 -0.42 3.45 4.78
C CYS A 57 0.08 4.88 5.05
N THR A 58 0.34 5.20 6.32
CA THR A 58 0.80 6.53 6.74
C THR A 58 2.33 6.65 6.65
N ARG A 59 3.07 5.58 6.97
CA ARG A 59 4.54 5.58 7.03
C ARG A 59 5.20 5.12 5.74
N LEU A 60 4.56 4.23 4.98
CA LEU A 60 5.15 3.64 3.79
C LEU A 60 4.61 4.32 2.52
N ARG A 61 5.40 4.20 1.46
CA ARG A 61 5.05 4.59 0.09
C ARG A 61 5.43 3.45 -0.86
N VAL A 62 4.86 3.48 -2.05
CA VAL A 62 5.25 2.59 -3.15
C VAL A 62 6.45 3.20 -3.85
N ASP A 63 7.57 2.48 -3.84
CA ASP A 63 8.71 2.78 -4.71
C ASP A 63 8.34 2.37 -6.14
N LEU A 64 8.10 3.35 -7.01
CA LEU A 64 7.64 3.12 -8.39
C LEU A 64 8.75 2.56 -9.29
N GLU A 65 10.01 2.79 -8.96
CA GLU A 65 11.14 2.28 -9.74
C GLU A 65 11.40 0.81 -9.44
N ARG A 66 11.25 0.43 -8.17
CA ARG A 66 11.57 -0.91 -7.66
C ARG A 66 10.33 -1.80 -7.52
N GLY A 67 9.14 -1.21 -7.49
CA GLY A 67 7.88 -1.92 -7.27
C GLY A 67 7.82 -2.56 -5.90
N GLU A 68 8.24 -1.85 -4.84
CA GLU A 68 8.26 -2.34 -3.46
C GLU A 68 7.77 -1.28 -2.46
N LEU A 69 7.45 -1.68 -1.23
CA LEU A 69 7.08 -0.75 -0.16
C LEU A 69 8.33 -0.21 0.53
N CYS A 70 8.49 1.11 0.55
CA CYS A 70 9.60 1.81 1.19
C CYS A 70 9.10 2.84 2.21
N MET A 71 9.99 3.36 3.06
CA MET A 71 9.64 4.44 3.99
C MET A 71 9.38 5.72 3.21
N GLY A 72 8.22 6.33 3.44
CA GLY A 72 7.95 7.67 2.94
C GLY A 72 8.74 8.70 3.74
N GLU A 73 9.41 9.63 3.06
CA GLU A 73 9.92 10.83 3.73
C GLU A 73 8.75 11.61 4.34
N PRO A 74 8.87 12.12 5.59
CA PRO A 74 7.84 12.96 6.16
C PRO A 74 7.66 14.21 5.29
N PRO A 75 6.43 14.67 5.04
CA PRO A 75 6.22 15.93 4.34
C PRO A 75 6.79 17.07 5.19
N GLY A 76 7.94 17.64 4.77
CA GLY A 76 8.51 18.83 5.42
C GLY A 76 10.03 18.90 5.62
N ALA A 77 10.84 18.10 4.93
CA ALA A 77 12.29 18.29 4.91
C ALA A 77 12.74 19.02 3.62
N SER A 78 12.31 20.27 3.42
CA SER A 78 12.93 21.23 2.48
C SER A 78 12.54 22.66 2.84
#